data_AF-A0A814P667-F1
#
_entry.id   AF-A0A814P667-F1
#
_cell.length_a   1.000
_cell.length_b   1.000
_cell.length_c   1.000
_cell.angle_alpha   90.00
_cell.angle_beta   90.00
_cell.angle_gamma   90.00
#
_symmetry.space_group_name_H-M   'P 1'
#
loop_
_entity.id
_entity.type
_entity.pdbx_description
1 polymer ?
#
loop_
_entity_poly.entity_id
_entity_poly.type
_entity_poly.pdbx_seq_one_letter_code
_entity_poly.pdbx_strand_id
1 'polypeptide(L)'
;MFIATVLEQPLISRDNPVPCKCLHIHKRDAESFPHVVYHGTNIEAVRSILLDGFVIPGTVVSSGKRINPPKNHIARGTTVDGVPDFPAAIFVSPSIHYSSDSTYAKSFDHGDQKLIPILECSVKSNSYRTYGCTTPQYKKNPDDNMEAIEWRITNPANIQINSILFITQIESIAASKRIRITKMN
;
A
#
# COMPACT_ATOMS: atom_id res chain seq x y z
N MET A 1 -3.96 13.79 -13.43
CA MET A 1 -2.91 14.08 -14.43
C MET A 1 -1.57 13.48 -14.04
N PHE A 2 -1.00 13.74 -12.84
CA PHE A 2 0.31 13.20 -12.42
C PHE A 2 0.48 11.66 -12.51
N ILE A 3 -0.43 10.85 -11.93
CA ILE A 3 -0.32 9.38 -11.99
C ILE A 3 -0.44 8.84 -13.42
N ALA A 4 -1.28 9.45 -14.27
CA ALA A 4 -1.42 9.03 -15.67
C ALA A 4 -0.11 9.24 -16.44
N THR A 5 0.53 10.41 -16.30
CA THR A 5 1.83 10.71 -16.89
C THR A 5 2.96 9.83 -16.34
N VAL A 6 2.83 9.37 -15.10
CA VAL A 6 3.78 8.47 -14.44
C VAL A 6 3.59 7.00 -14.87
N LEU A 7 2.35 6.57 -15.13
CA LEU A 7 2.07 5.27 -15.77
C LEU A 7 2.54 5.24 -17.24
N GLU A 8 2.72 6.40 -17.86
CA GLU A 8 3.32 6.56 -19.19
C GLU A 8 4.86 6.52 -19.17
N GLN A 9 5.51 6.59 -17.99
CA GLN A 9 6.94 6.32 -17.85
C GLN A 9 7.19 4.81 -17.79
N PRO A 10 8.37 4.32 -18.21
CA PRO A 10 8.68 2.89 -18.18
C PRO A 10 8.72 2.39 -16.74
N LEU A 11 7.63 1.74 -16.31
CA LEU A 11 7.56 1.05 -15.03
C LEU A 11 8.55 -0.12 -15.02
N ILE A 12 9.24 -0.29 -13.90
CA ILE A 12 10.22 -1.36 -13.73
C ILE A 12 9.47 -2.65 -13.38
N SER A 13 9.74 -3.73 -14.12
CA SER A 13 9.26 -5.06 -13.74
C SER A 13 9.97 -5.53 -12.48
N ARG A 14 9.24 -6.12 -11.54
CA ARG A 14 9.77 -6.67 -10.31
C ARG A 14 9.03 -7.95 -9.95
N ASP A 15 9.75 -9.01 -9.64
CA ASP A 15 9.15 -10.33 -9.36
C ASP A 15 9.07 -10.68 -7.87
N ASN A 16 9.78 -9.96 -7.01
CA ASN A 16 9.88 -10.22 -5.57
C ASN A 16 9.50 -8.97 -4.75
N PRO A 17 8.61 -9.02 -3.74
CA PRO A 17 7.97 -10.20 -3.18
C PRO A 17 6.86 -10.79 -4.05
N VAL A 18 6.31 -10.02 -5.00
CA VAL A 18 5.33 -10.49 -5.97
C VAL A 18 5.59 -9.87 -7.34
N PRO A 19 5.18 -10.54 -8.43
CA PRO A 19 5.17 -9.95 -9.76
C PRO A 19 4.35 -8.66 -9.81
N CYS A 20 5.01 -7.56 -10.13
CA CYS A 20 4.41 -6.25 -10.21
C CYS A 20 5.19 -5.32 -11.15
N LYS A 21 4.57 -4.18 -11.45
CA LYS A 21 5.23 -3.01 -12.01
C LYS A 21 5.51 -2.02 -10.90
N CYS A 22 6.69 -1.43 -10.89
CA CYS A 22 7.15 -0.58 -9.80
C CYS A 22 7.54 0.81 -10.31
N LEU A 23 7.16 1.82 -9.53
CA LEU A 23 7.66 3.18 -9.63
C LEU A 23 8.45 3.51 -8.37
N HIS A 24 9.73 3.85 -8.51
CA HIS A 24 10.54 4.32 -7.39
C HIS A 24 10.24 5.79 -7.09
N ILE A 25 10.02 6.08 -5.80
CA ILE A 25 9.81 7.43 -5.27
C ILE A 25 11.08 7.90 -4.57
N HIS A 26 11.57 7.12 -3.61
CA HIS A 26 12.78 7.43 -2.86
C HIS A 26 13.68 6.19 -2.76
N LYS A 27 14.99 6.43 -2.77
CA LYS A 27 15.95 5.41 -2.35
C LYS A 27 15.73 5.13 -0.86
N ARG A 28 15.59 3.85 -0.52
CA ARG A 28 15.46 3.42 0.87
C ARG A 28 16.71 3.80 1.67
N ASP A 29 16.51 4.48 2.78
CA ASP A 29 17.52 4.64 3.83
C ASP A 29 17.38 3.49 4.83
N ALA A 30 18.13 2.42 4.61
CA ALA A 30 18.07 1.22 5.45
C ALA A 30 18.67 1.42 6.85
N GLU A 31 19.45 2.48 7.06
CA GLU A 31 20.02 2.81 8.37
C GLU A 31 18.95 3.45 9.26
N SER A 32 18.25 4.46 8.74
CA SER A 32 17.17 5.12 9.50
C SER A 32 15.86 4.33 9.49
N PHE A 33 15.54 3.62 8.40
CA PHE A 33 14.29 2.89 8.20
C PHE A 33 14.55 1.41 7.82
N PRO A 34 14.94 0.57 8.81
CA PRO A 34 15.43 -0.78 8.54
C PRO A 34 14.33 -1.80 8.18
N HIS A 35 13.05 -1.50 8.41
CA HIS A 35 11.97 -2.48 8.17
C HIS A 35 11.16 -2.12 6.95
N VAL A 36 11.07 -3.01 5.96
CA VAL A 36 10.19 -2.85 4.80
C VAL A 36 8.78 -3.30 5.16
N VAL A 37 7.80 -2.50 4.78
CA VAL A 37 6.37 -2.74 5.01
C VAL A 37 5.58 -2.27 3.80
N TYR A 38 4.32 -2.66 3.75
CA TYR A 38 3.40 -2.38 2.65
C TYR A 38 2.14 -1.71 3.19
N HIS A 39 1.61 -0.76 2.42
CA HIS A 39 0.37 -0.08 2.71
C HIS A 39 -0.60 -0.27 1.54
N GLY A 40 -1.67 -1.01 1.79
CA GLY A 40 -2.80 -1.15 0.88
C GLY A 40 -3.61 0.12 0.80
N THR A 41 -3.93 0.57 -0.41
CA THR A 41 -4.69 1.81 -0.60
C THR A 41 -5.46 1.83 -1.92
N ASN A 42 -6.03 2.98 -2.29
CA ASN A 42 -6.64 3.22 -3.60
C ASN A 42 -5.84 4.26 -4.39
N ILE A 43 -6.04 4.30 -5.70
CA ILE A 43 -5.25 5.14 -6.60
C ILE A 43 -5.46 6.64 -6.34
N GLU A 44 -6.64 7.03 -5.86
CA GLU A 44 -6.94 8.41 -5.49
C GLU A 44 -6.15 8.85 -4.25
N ALA A 45 -6.01 7.96 -3.27
CA ALA A 45 -5.28 8.19 -2.04
C ALA A 45 -3.76 8.23 -2.29
N VAL A 46 -3.24 7.41 -3.22
CA VAL A 46 -1.82 7.47 -3.64
C VAL A 46 -1.43 8.91 -3.99
N ARG A 47 -2.26 9.61 -4.78
CA ARG A 47 -1.98 11.01 -5.17
C ARG A 47 -1.86 11.94 -3.96
N SER A 48 -2.77 11.83 -3.00
CA SER A 48 -2.71 12.64 -1.78
C SER A 48 -1.49 12.29 -0.94
N ILE A 49 -1.16 10.99 -0.82
CA ILE A 49 -0.01 10.54 -0.03
C ILE A 49 1.31 11.01 -0.64
N LEU A 50 1.44 11.05 -1.97
CA LEU A 50 2.65 11.59 -2.61
C LEU A 50 2.79 13.11 -2.43
N LEU A 51 1.68 13.84 -2.29
CA LEU A 51 1.69 15.30 -2.15
C LEU A 51 1.87 15.73 -0.69
N ASP A 52 1.14 15.09 0.22
CA ASP A 52 1.03 15.47 1.63
C ASP A 52 1.88 14.59 2.55
N GLY A 53 2.45 13.50 2.04
CA GLY A 53 2.99 12.42 2.85
C GLY A 53 1.88 11.56 3.47
N PHE A 54 2.29 10.59 4.30
CA PHE A 54 1.32 9.92 5.15
C PHE A 54 0.76 10.88 6.20
N VAL A 55 -0.53 10.78 6.45
CA VAL A 55 -1.19 11.51 7.53
C VAL A 55 -2.10 10.57 8.31
N ILE A 56 -2.28 10.83 9.59
CA ILE A 56 -3.23 10.09 10.41
C ILE A 56 -4.66 10.59 10.17
N PRO A 57 -5.69 9.74 10.37
CA PRO A 57 -7.07 10.19 10.33
C PRO A 57 -7.35 11.35 11.29
N GLY A 58 -8.10 12.34 10.82
CA GLY A 58 -8.32 13.62 11.48
C GLY A 58 -7.52 14.76 10.89
N THR A 59 -6.42 14.51 10.17
CA THR A 59 -5.61 15.56 9.52
C THR A 59 -6.35 16.19 8.33
N VAL A 60 -6.21 17.51 8.16
CA VAL A 60 -6.62 18.22 6.94
C VAL A 60 -5.41 18.32 6.02
N VAL A 61 -5.52 17.75 4.82
CA VAL A 61 -4.44 17.75 3.81
C VAL A 61 -4.46 19.04 2.96
N SER A 62 -3.44 19.26 2.13
CA SER A 62 -3.28 20.46 1.29
C SER A 62 -4.49 20.77 0.40
N SER A 63 -5.26 19.74 0.00
CA SER A 63 -6.52 19.91 -0.74
C SER A 63 -7.68 20.47 0.08
N GLY A 64 -7.51 20.72 1.39
CA GLY A 64 -8.57 21.12 2.32
C GLY A 64 -9.45 19.96 2.80
N LYS A 65 -9.25 18.74 2.29
CA LYS A 65 -9.98 17.54 2.70
C LYS A 65 -9.49 17.06 4.07
N ARG A 66 -10.42 16.76 4.98
CA ARG A 66 -10.11 16.00 6.20
C ARG A 66 -10.07 14.51 5.91
N ILE A 67 -8.96 13.85 6.21
CA ILE A 67 -8.84 12.41 6.11
C ILE A 67 -9.60 11.76 7.27
N ASN A 68 -10.48 10.82 6.95
CA ASN A 68 -11.23 10.03 7.92
C ASN A 68 -11.18 8.55 7.52
N PRO A 69 -11.32 7.61 8.48
CA PRO A 69 -11.46 6.20 8.14
C PRO A 69 -12.68 6.01 7.22
N PRO A 70 -12.63 5.08 6.25
CA PRO A 70 -13.79 4.77 5.43
C PRO A 70 -14.96 4.22 6.28
N LYS A 71 -16.21 4.33 5.80
CA LYS A 71 -17.42 4.00 6.56
C LYS A 71 -17.46 2.58 7.14
N ASN A 72 -16.80 1.64 6.49
CA ASN A 72 -16.73 0.23 6.87
C ASN A 72 -15.47 -0.13 7.68
N HIS A 73 -14.75 0.88 8.19
CA HIS A 73 -13.57 0.70 9.05
C HIS A 73 -13.89 1.12 10.48
N ILE A 74 -13.00 0.76 11.41
CA ILE A 74 -13.08 1.19 12.81
C ILE A 74 -13.12 2.73 12.86
N ALA A 75 -14.16 3.27 13.48
CA ALA A 75 -14.41 4.71 13.54
C ALA A 75 -13.47 5.41 14.53
N ARG A 76 -13.24 6.71 14.32
CA ARG A 76 -12.47 7.53 15.27
C ARG A 76 -13.14 7.54 16.65
N GLY A 77 -12.31 7.59 17.69
CA GLY A 77 -12.74 7.53 19.09
C GLY A 77 -13.06 6.11 19.58
N THR A 78 -13.01 5.09 18.71
CA THR A 78 -13.19 3.69 19.12
C THR A 78 -11.92 3.13 19.74
N THR A 79 -12.07 2.48 20.89
CA THR A 79 -11.01 1.71 21.54
C THR A 79 -11.03 0.26 21.06
N VAL A 80 -9.88 -0.28 20.67
CA VAL A 80 -9.70 -1.69 20.29
C VAL A 80 -8.50 -2.23 21.05
N ASP A 81 -8.64 -3.37 21.71
CA ASP A 81 -7.58 -4.01 22.51
C ASP A 81 -6.87 -3.05 23.49
N GLY A 82 -7.66 -2.19 24.15
CA GLY A 82 -7.15 -1.20 25.11
C GLY A 82 -6.43 0.00 24.48
N VAL A 83 -6.40 0.12 23.14
CA VAL A 83 -5.80 1.25 22.43
C VAL A 83 -6.86 2.31 22.15
N PRO A 84 -6.79 3.50 22.79
CA PRO A 84 -7.74 4.57 22.53
C PRO A 84 -7.55 5.16 21.14
N ASP A 85 -8.67 5.55 20.51
CA ASP A 85 -8.72 6.04 19.13
C ASP A 85 -7.86 5.18 18.20
N PHE A 86 -8.16 3.87 18.18
CA PHE A 86 -7.41 2.90 17.41
C PHE A 86 -7.10 3.34 15.97
N PRO A 87 -8.04 3.93 15.18
CA PRO A 87 -7.72 4.32 13.82
C PRO A 87 -6.85 5.58 13.70
N ALA A 88 -6.50 6.28 14.79
CA ALA A 88 -5.59 7.43 14.77
C ALA A 88 -4.11 7.03 14.56
N ALA A 89 -3.85 6.34 13.45
CA ALA A 89 -2.54 5.87 13.04
C ALA A 89 -2.50 5.57 11.53
N ILE A 90 -1.29 5.39 11.03
CA ILE A 90 -1.02 4.79 9.73
C ILE A 90 -0.88 3.29 9.94
N PHE A 91 -1.65 2.52 9.17
CA PHE A 91 -1.63 1.06 9.20
C PHE A 91 -0.83 0.52 8.02
N VAL A 92 0.14 -0.34 8.31
CA VAL A 92 0.97 -1.03 7.33
C VAL A 92 1.13 -2.49 7.72
N SER A 93 1.68 -3.31 6.84
CA SER A 93 1.96 -4.72 7.12
C SER A 93 3.31 -5.14 6.54
N PRO A 94 4.08 -6.03 7.20
CA PRO A 94 5.22 -6.67 6.56
C PRO A 94 4.80 -7.61 5.42
N SER A 95 3.51 -7.98 5.32
CA SER A 95 2.97 -8.81 4.26
C SER A 95 2.37 -7.97 3.14
N ILE A 96 2.93 -8.12 1.94
CA ILE A 96 2.37 -7.52 0.74
C ILE A 96 1.03 -8.17 0.38
N HIS A 97 0.86 -9.47 0.66
CA HIS A 97 -0.39 -10.16 0.38
C HIS A 97 -1.52 -9.66 1.26
N TYR A 98 -1.23 -9.45 2.56
CA TYR A 98 -2.17 -8.84 3.48
C TYR A 98 -2.57 -7.44 3.05
N SER A 99 -1.56 -6.63 2.72
CA SER A 99 -1.78 -5.26 2.23
C SER A 99 -2.53 -5.22 0.90
N SER A 100 -2.51 -6.29 0.12
CA SER A 100 -3.23 -6.42 -1.15
C SER A 100 -4.63 -6.97 -1.02
N ASP A 101 -5.07 -7.33 0.19
CA ASP A 101 -6.45 -7.75 0.43
C ASP A 101 -7.43 -6.63 0.06
N SER A 102 -8.57 -7.01 -0.53
CA SER A 102 -9.59 -6.07 -1.00
C SER A 102 -10.20 -5.19 0.10
N THR A 103 -10.01 -5.57 1.36
CA THR A 103 -10.36 -4.76 2.54
C THR A 103 -9.53 -3.48 2.59
N TYR A 104 -8.24 -3.57 2.28
CA TYR A 104 -7.27 -2.48 2.41
C TYR A 104 -6.92 -1.81 1.08
N ALA A 105 -6.80 -2.59 0.00
CA ALA A 105 -6.44 -2.07 -1.31
C ALA A 105 -7.59 -2.16 -2.31
N LYS A 106 -7.79 -1.10 -3.08
CA LYS A 106 -8.80 -1.07 -4.14
C LYS A 106 -8.12 -1.12 -5.49
N SER A 107 -8.55 -2.09 -6.30
CA SER A 107 -8.10 -2.19 -7.68
C SER A 107 -8.67 -1.06 -8.54
N PHE A 108 -7.96 -0.75 -9.62
CA PHE A 108 -8.38 0.20 -10.64
C PHE A 108 -8.06 -0.35 -12.03
N ASP A 109 -8.79 0.13 -13.02
CA ASP A 109 -8.57 -0.25 -14.42
C ASP A 109 -7.56 0.68 -15.07
N HIS A 110 -6.64 0.11 -15.86
CA HIS A 110 -5.68 0.85 -16.67
C HIS A 110 -5.55 0.17 -18.04
N GLY A 111 -6.22 0.73 -19.06
CA GLY A 111 -6.34 0.06 -20.36
C GLY A 111 -7.15 -1.23 -20.24
N ASP A 112 -6.57 -2.36 -20.65
CA ASP A 112 -7.15 -3.71 -20.54
C ASP A 112 -6.62 -4.48 -19.32
N GLN A 113 -5.98 -3.79 -18.37
CA GLN A 113 -5.45 -4.38 -17.14
C GLN A 113 -6.25 -3.96 -15.92
N LYS A 114 -6.24 -4.83 -14.91
CA LYS A 114 -6.73 -4.52 -13.56
C LYS A 114 -5.57 -4.57 -12.58
N LEU A 115 -5.31 -3.45 -11.91
CA LEU A 115 -4.13 -3.25 -11.08
C LEU A 115 -4.53 -2.94 -9.63
N ILE A 116 -3.71 -3.37 -8.66
CA ILE A 116 -3.81 -2.95 -7.26
C ILE A 116 -2.61 -2.05 -6.93
N PRO A 117 -2.84 -0.82 -6.41
CA PRO A 117 -1.77 0.04 -5.94
C PRO A 117 -1.41 -0.29 -4.49
N ILE A 118 -0.14 -0.61 -4.26
CA ILE A 118 0.45 -0.83 -2.93
C ILE A 118 1.62 0.14 -2.76
N LEU A 119 1.70 0.82 -1.63
CA LEU A 119 2.88 1.61 -1.29
C LEU A 119 3.87 0.71 -0.55
N GLU A 120 5.05 0.50 -1.14
CA GLU A 120 6.19 -0.06 -0.42
C GLU A 120 6.85 1.05 0.39
N CYS A 121 6.96 0.82 1.69
CA CYS A 121 7.46 1.80 2.64
C CYS A 121 8.57 1.19 3.49
N SER A 122 9.28 2.04 4.23
CA SER A 122 10.16 1.61 5.31
C SER A 122 9.87 2.37 6.59
N VAL A 123 10.03 1.70 7.72
CA VAL A 123 9.70 2.24 9.05
C VAL A 123 10.90 2.17 9.98
N LYS A 124 10.98 3.14 10.89
CA LYS A 124 12.02 3.19 11.93
C LYS A 124 11.83 2.05 12.93
N SER A 125 12.91 1.57 13.53
CA SER A 125 12.80 0.61 14.64
C SER A 125 12.13 1.24 15.85
N ASN A 126 11.39 0.43 16.62
CA ASN A 126 10.70 0.84 17.85
C ASN A 126 9.68 1.98 17.69
N SER A 127 9.26 2.28 16.45
CA SER A 127 8.37 3.41 16.14
C SER A 127 6.93 2.99 15.80
N TYR A 128 6.60 1.73 16.02
CA TYR A 128 5.33 1.11 15.69
C TYR A 128 4.92 0.11 16.78
N ARG A 129 3.64 -0.23 16.80
CA ARG A 129 3.10 -1.36 17.57
C ARG A 129 2.53 -2.40 16.62
N THR A 130 2.64 -3.67 16.97
CA THR A 130 2.11 -4.77 16.15
C THR A 130 0.85 -5.35 16.76
N TYR A 131 -0.08 -5.75 15.92
CA TYR A 131 -1.35 -6.35 16.28
C TYR A 131 -1.63 -7.58 15.41
N GLY A 132 -2.49 -8.44 15.93
CA GLY A 132 -3.02 -9.57 15.17
C GLY A 132 -3.90 -9.11 14.01
N CYS A 133 -4.20 -10.04 13.11
CA CYS A 133 -5.07 -9.80 11.98
C CYS A 133 -6.49 -9.42 12.43
N THR A 134 -6.97 -8.24 12.05
CA THR A 134 -8.35 -7.79 12.28
C THR A 134 -9.29 -8.08 11.10
N THR A 135 -8.77 -8.57 9.98
CA THR A 135 -9.57 -8.95 8.79
C THR A 135 -10.07 -10.38 8.87
N PRO A 136 -11.38 -10.64 9.13
CA PRO A 136 -11.88 -11.99 9.43
C PRO A 136 -11.81 -12.98 8.27
N GLN A 137 -11.81 -12.49 7.03
CA GLN A 137 -11.84 -13.32 5.82
C GLN A 137 -10.47 -13.43 5.14
N TYR A 138 -9.41 -12.87 5.75
CA TYR A 138 -8.10 -12.91 5.14
C TYR A 138 -7.55 -14.34 5.12
N LYS A 139 -7.18 -14.81 3.93
CA LYS A 139 -6.50 -16.09 3.76
C LYS A 139 -5.00 -15.90 3.96
N LYS A 140 -4.50 -16.42 5.08
CA LYS A 140 -3.07 -16.44 5.43
C LYS A 140 -2.18 -16.93 4.28
N ASN A 141 -1.14 -16.18 3.94
CA ASN A 141 0.00 -16.67 3.16
C ASN A 141 1.03 -17.37 4.06
N PRO A 142 1.82 -18.33 3.54
CA PRO A 142 2.73 -19.16 4.34
C PRO A 142 3.62 -18.35 5.30
N ASP A 143 4.15 -17.23 4.82
CA ASP A 143 5.12 -16.41 5.55
C ASP A 143 4.48 -15.35 6.47
N ASP A 144 3.15 -15.29 6.52
CA ASP A 144 2.45 -14.32 7.36
C ASP A 144 2.53 -14.69 8.84
N ASN A 145 2.88 -13.72 9.68
CA ASN A 145 2.71 -13.82 11.13
C ASN A 145 1.38 -13.20 11.53
N MET A 146 0.33 -14.01 11.65
CA MET A 146 -1.04 -13.56 11.92
C MET A 146 -1.22 -12.84 13.26
N GLU A 147 -0.31 -13.02 14.22
CA GLU A 147 -0.34 -12.36 15.53
C GLU A 147 0.34 -10.98 15.51
N ALA A 148 1.06 -10.65 14.43
CA ALA A 148 1.84 -9.41 14.31
C ALA A 148 1.82 -8.82 12.89
N ILE A 149 0.74 -9.09 12.14
CA ILE A 149 0.62 -8.72 10.72
C ILE A 149 0.23 -7.25 10.53
N GLU A 150 -0.40 -6.64 11.52
CA GLU A 150 -0.85 -5.24 11.47
C GLU A 150 0.09 -4.34 12.26
N TRP A 151 0.72 -3.39 11.58
CA TRP A 151 1.65 -2.45 12.20
C TRP A 151 1.01 -1.07 12.25
N ARG A 152 0.94 -0.51 13.47
CA ARG A 152 0.33 0.78 13.76
C ARG A 152 1.41 1.83 14.04
N ILE A 153 1.44 2.89 13.23
CA ILE A 153 2.41 3.99 13.32
C ILE A 153 1.67 5.28 13.63
N THR A 154 1.93 5.90 14.76
CA THR A 154 1.22 7.11 15.21
C THR A 154 1.88 8.41 14.78
N ASN A 155 3.18 8.38 14.46
CA ASN A 155 3.93 9.54 14.00
C ASN A 155 4.32 9.34 12.52
N PRO A 156 3.78 10.14 11.58
CA PRO A 156 4.12 10.05 10.16
C PRO A 156 5.60 10.21 9.83
N ALA A 157 6.40 10.89 10.66
CA ALA A 157 7.85 11.03 10.44
C ALA A 157 8.64 9.72 10.62
N ASN A 158 7.97 8.65 11.06
CA ASN A 158 8.56 7.33 11.28
C ASN A 158 8.32 6.35 10.13
N ILE A 159 7.77 6.82 9.00
CA ILE A 159 7.58 6.04 7.79
C ILE A 159 8.08 6.82 6.56
N GLN A 160 8.77 6.11 5.68
CA GLN A 160 9.24 6.61 4.39
C GLN A 160 8.55 5.83 3.27
N ILE A 161 8.05 6.53 2.24
CA ILE A 161 7.55 5.89 1.02
C ILE A 161 8.75 5.63 0.10
N ASN A 162 8.96 4.38 -0.29
CA ASN A 162 10.06 4.00 -1.17
C ASN A 162 9.59 3.89 -2.62
N SER A 163 8.49 3.16 -2.83
CA SER A 163 8.00 2.82 -4.17
C SER A 163 6.48 2.66 -4.19
N ILE A 164 5.90 2.76 -5.38
CA ILE A 164 4.53 2.34 -5.66
C ILE A 164 4.61 1.04 -6.47
N LEU A 165 3.95 0.00 -5.97
CA LEU A 165 3.83 -1.29 -6.63
C LEU A 165 2.43 -1.39 -7.25
N PHE A 166 2.38 -1.75 -8.52
CA PHE A 166 1.17 -2.04 -9.28
C PHE A 166 1.10 -3.55 -9.51
N ILE A 167 0.38 -4.24 -8.64
CA ILE A 167 0.18 -5.70 -8.73
C ILE A 167 -0.90 -5.96 -9.77
N THR A 168 -0.60 -6.81 -10.75
CA THR A 168 -1.53 -7.13 -11.83
C THR A 168 -2.48 -8.24 -11.38
N GLN A 169 -3.79 -7.97 -11.36
CA GLN A 169 -4.82 -9.00 -11.15
C GLN A 169 -5.31 -9.60 -12.46
N ILE A 170 -5.39 -8.78 -13.51
CA ILE A 170 -5.79 -9.19 -14.86
C ILE A 170 -4.73 -8.67 -15.81
N GLU A 171 -4.05 -9.59 -16.50
CA GLU A 171 -3.04 -9.25 -17.50
C GLU A 171 -3.66 -8.69 -18.78
N SER A 172 -2.88 -7.86 -19.48
CA SER A 172 -3.27 -7.29 -20.77
C SER A 172 -3.40 -8.39 -21.83
N ILE A 173 -4.58 -8.51 -22.41
CA ILE A 173 -4.85 -9.43 -23.54
C ILE A 173 -4.04 -8.97 -24.76
N ALA A 174 -3.96 -7.66 -24.99
CA ALA A 174 -3.25 -7.09 -26.13
C ALA A 174 -1.73 -7.33 -26.05
N ALA A 175 -1.13 -7.10 -24.87
CA ALA A 175 0.30 -7.35 -24.66
C ALA A 175 0.65 -8.85 -24.78
N SER A 176 -0.18 -9.73 -24.19
CA SER A 176 0.02 -11.17 -24.26
C SER A 176 -0.08 -11.73 -25.68
N LYS A 177 -0.96 -11.17 -26.52
CA LYS A 177 -1.02 -11.50 -27.96
C LYS A 177 0.25 -11.07 -28.71
N ARG A 178 0.77 -9.87 -28.46
CA ARG A 178 2.00 -9.38 -29.10
C ARG A 178 3.21 -10.25 -28.76
N ILE A 179 3.41 -10.59 -27.49
CA ILE A 179 4.53 -11.46 -27.06
C ILE A 179 4.46 -12.83 -27.72
N ARG A 180 3.26 -13.42 -27.86
CA ARG A 180 3.09 -14.72 -28.55
C ARG A 180 3.49 -14.64 -30.01
N ILE A 181 3.11 -13.56 -30.72
CA ILE A 181 3.50 -13.36 -32.12
C ILE A 181 5.01 -13.17 -32.25
N THR A 182 5.64 -12.41 -31.35
CA THR A 182 7.10 -12.20 -31.39
C THR A 182 7.91 -13.46 -31.05
N LYS A 183 7.37 -14.41 -30.28
CA LYS A 183 8.02 -15.69 -29.98
C LYS A 183 7.85 -16.76 -31.07
N MET A 184 6.95 -16.54 -32.03
CA MET A 184 6.68 -17.46 -33.14
C MET A 184 7.44 -17.10 -34.43
N ASN A 185 8.12 -15.95 -34.43
CA ASN A 185 9.01 -15.48 -35.49
C ASN A 185 10.46 -15.52 -34.99
#